data_AF-A0A0X8X5I5-F1
#
_entry.id   AF-A0A0X8X5I5-F1
#
_cell.length_a   1.000
_cell.length_b   1.000
_cell.length_c   1.000
_cell.angle_alpha   90.00
_cell.angle_beta   90.00
_cell.angle_gamma   90.00
#
_symmetry.space_group_name_H-M   'P 1'
#
loop_
_entity.id
_entity.type
_entity.pdbx_description
1 polymer ?
#
loop_
_entity_poly.entity_id
_entity_poly.type
_entity_poly.pdbx_seq_one_letter_code
_entity_poly.pdbx_strand_id
1 'polypeptide(L)'
;MSKELNTGIPTDSEVILGILNNSESVLKRLYIAYFPMVLQLIVNNNGDGDDAKDVYQEAIIILYNKVKTGDFELSSKLKTYIYSICRRLWLKRLSQMNRYGGDIKDFQEYLTVDDETEKNNERDIQFNKMGEALKLLGEPCKTIIEDFYINNRSMKEICEEFGYTNADNAKTQKYKCLQRLKKLFFQQK
;
A
#
# COMPACT_ATOMS: atom_id res chain seq x y z
N MET A 1 -36.90 -20.11 12.38
CA MET A 1 -36.73 -18.96 11.46
C MET A 1 -35.25 -18.66 11.34
N SER A 2 -34.58 -19.38 10.47
CA SER A 2 -33.15 -19.23 10.20
C SER A 2 -32.97 -17.94 9.41
N LYS A 3 -32.36 -16.92 10.03
CA LYS A 3 -31.99 -15.68 9.32
C LYS A 3 -31.03 -16.07 8.21
N GLU A 4 -31.44 -15.88 6.96
CA GLU A 4 -30.54 -15.90 5.82
C GLU A 4 -29.42 -14.89 6.07
N LEU A 5 -28.21 -15.40 6.32
CA LEU A 5 -27.02 -14.58 6.34
C LEU A 5 -26.80 -14.10 4.92
N ASN A 6 -27.13 -12.85 4.65
CA ASN A 6 -26.80 -12.19 3.41
C ASN A 6 -25.28 -12.35 3.16
N THR A 7 -24.91 -13.20 2.19
CA THR A 7 -23.54 -13.71 1.95
C THR A 7 -22.67 -12.73 1.17
N GLY A 8 -23.17 -11.53 0.85
CA GLY A 8 -22.44 -10.51 0.12
C GLY A 8 -21.31 -9.88 0.93
N ILE A 9 -20.19 -9.60 0.24
CA ILE A 9 -19.08 -8.78 0.75
C ILE A 9 -19.66 -7.44 1.21
N PRO A 10 -19.44 -7.03 2.47
CA PRO A 10 -19.99 -5.78 2.98
C PRO A 10 -19.30 -4.60 2.29
N THR A 11 -20.06 -3.55 1.96
CA THR A 11 -19.48 -2.32 1.42
C THR A 11 -18.65 -1.61 2.48
N ASP A 12 -17.72 -0.75 2.07
CA ASP A 12 -16.86 0.01 2.99
C ASP A 12 -17.70 0.79 4.03
N SER A 13 -18.77 1.46 3.58
CA SER A 13 -19.71 2.19 4.44
C SER A 13 -20.47 1.27 5.41
N GLU A 14 -20.92 0.10 4.94
CA GLU A 14 -21.57 -0.89 5.81
C GLU A 14 -20.63 -1.34 6.93
N VAL A 15 -19.34 -1.54 6.63
CA VAL A 15 -18.37 -1.96 7.63
C VAL A 15 -18.13 -0.87 8.66
N ILE A 16 -17.94 0.38 8.23
CA ILE A 16 -17.71 1.51 9.15
C ILE A 16 -18.93 1.70 10.06
N LEU A 17 -20.13 1.78 9.47
CA LEU A 17 -21.37 1.92 10.24
C LEU A 17 -21.62 0.70 11.14
N GLY A 18 -21.31 -0.50 10.65
CA GLY A 18 -21.40 -1.73 11.43
C GLY A 18 -20.50 -1.71 12.66
N ILE A 19 -19.25 -1.27 12.51
CA ILE A 19 -18.31 -1.11 13.62
C ILE A 19 -18.83 -0.07 14.63
N LEU A 20 -19.26 1.11 14.15
CA LEU A 20 -19.82 2.16 15.00
C LEU A 20 -21.02 1.65 15.82
N ASN A 21 -21.84 0.77 15.24
CA ASN A 21 -23.02 0.19 15.88
C ASN A 21 -22.78 -1.17 16.57
N ASN A 22 -21.53 -1.63 16.71
CA ASN A 22 -21.19 -2.94 17.30
C ASN A 22 -21.89 -4.14 16.61
N SER A 23 -22.04 -4.08 15.28
CA SER A 23 -22.69 -5.13 14.51
C SER A 23 -21.76 -6.34 14.32
N GLU A 24 -21.99 -7.39 15.11
CA GLU A 24 -21.27 -8.67 14.98
C GLU A 24 -21.43 -9.31 13.60
N SER A 25 -22.62 -9.18 12.99
CA SER A 25 -22.89 -9.77 11.67
C SER A 25 -22.03 -9.13 10.57
N VAL A 26 -21.84 -7.80 10.62
CA VAL A 26 -20.97 -7.09 9.67
C VAL A 26 -19.51 -7.48 9.88
N LEU A 27 -19.03 -7.55 11.13
CA LEU A 27 -17.67 -8.00 11.43
C LEU A 27 -17.41 -9.43 10.95
N LYS A 28 -18.39 -10.33 11.10
CA LYS A 28 -18.27 -11.70 10.59
C LYS A 28 -18.18 -11.75 9.06
N ARG A 29 -19.01 -10.98 8.35
CA ARG A 29 -18.95 -10.89 6.88
C ARG A 29 -17.61 -10.30 6.41
N LEU A 30 -17.15 -9.24 7.06
CA LEU A 30 -15.83 -8.65 6.82
C LEU A 30 -14.73 -9.69 6.98
N TYR A 31 -14.77 -10.44 8.08
CA TYR A 31 -13.79 -11.47 8.40
C TYR A 31 -13.69 -12.49 7.26
N ILE A 32 -14.83 -13.07 6.87
CA ILE A 32 -14.89 -14.10 5.81
C ILE A 32 -14.44 -13.53 4.46
N ALA A 33 -14.86 -12.32 4.11
CA ALA A 33 -14.59 -11.72 2.81
C ALA A 33 -13.10 -11.41 2.58
N TYR A 34 -12.40 -10.93 3.60
CA TYR A 34 -11.04 -10.39 3.44
C TYR A 34 -9.94 -11.22 4.11
N PHE A 35 -10.27 -12.27 4.88
CA PHE A 35 -9.25 -13.17 5.41
C PHE A 35 -8.40 -13.88 4.32
N PRO A 36 -8.96 -14.36 3.18
CA PRO A 36 -8.17 -15.10 2.19
C PRO A 36 -6.95 -14.35 1.64
N MET A 37 -7.07 -13.05 1.38
CA MET A 37 -5.92 -12.25 0.90
C MET A 37 -4.83 -12.11 1.96
N VAL A 38 -5.19 -12.11 3.24
CA VAL A 38 -4.22 -12.05 4.36
C VAL A 38 -3.58 -13.41 4.54
N LEU A 39 -4.35 -14.50 4.52
CA LEU A 39 -3.81 -15.86 4.54
C LEU A 39 -2.74 -16.05 3.47
N GLN A 40 -3.02 -15.63 2.23
CA GLN A 40 -2.06 -15.74 1.14
C GLN A 40 -0.83 -14.86 1.34
N LEU A 41 -0.99 -13.61 1.80
CA LEU A 41 0.13 -12.75 2.16
C LEU A 41 1.05 -13.43 3.19
N ILE A 42 0.50 -14.03 4.23
CA ILE A 42 1.31 -14.58 5.32
C ILE A 42 1.98 -15.89 4.90
N VAL A 43 1.23 -16.81 4.30
CA VAL A 43 1.75 -18.12 3.86
C VAL A 43 2.82 -17.98 2.78
N ASN A 44 2.67 -17.01 1.86
CA ASN A 44 3.69 -16.76 0.83
C ASN A 44 4.96 -16.11 1.37
N ASN A 45 4.96 -15.66 2.62
CA ASN A 45 6.02 -14.87 3.22
C ASN A 45 6.43 -15.42 4.60
N ASN A 46 6.75 -16.71 4.63
CA ASN A 46 7.38 -17.39 5.78
C ASN A 46 6.51 -17.49 7.05
N GLY A 47 5.19 -17.42 6.91
CA GLY A 47 4.22 -17.68 7.99
C GLY A 47 3.31 -18.86 7.69
N ASP A 48 2.40 -19.14 8.62
CA ASP A 48 1.39 -20.19 8.49
C ASP A 48 -0.05 -19.67 8.63
N GLY A 49 -1.01 -20.60 8.68
CA GLY A 49 -2.43 -20.25 8.78
C GLY A 49 -2.83 -19.68 10.14
N ASP A 50 -2.11 -20.01 11.22
CA ASP A 50 -2.38 -19.48 12.55
C ASP A 50 -1.76 -18.09 12.70
N ASP A 51 -0.54 -17.88 12.17
CA ASP A 51 0.05 -16.55 12.00
C ASP A 51 -0.91 -15.60 11.26
N ALA A 52 -1.56 -16.10 10.20
CA ALA A 52 -2.50 -15.32 9.43
C ALA A 52 -3.75 -14.92 10.23
N LYS A 53 -4.31 -15.83 11.02
CA LYS A 53 -5.44 -15.51 11.90
C LYS A 53 -5.06 -14.45 12.92
N ASP A 54 -3.90 -14.60 13.56
CA ASP A 54 -3.42 -13.67 14.58
C ASP A 54 -3.19 -12.27 14.02
N VAL A 55 -2.47 -12.18 12.89
CA VAL A 55 -2.22 -10.90 12.20
C VAL A 55 -3.53 -10.25 11.77
N TYR A 56 -4.47 -11.03 11.24
CA TYR A 56 -5.74 -10.50 10.77
C TYR A 56 -6.62 -10.01 11.91
N GLN A 57 -6.72 -10.77 13.00
CA GLN A 57 -7.46 -10.33 14.20
C GLN A 57 -6.89 -9.04 14.77
N GLU A 58 -5.57 -8.93 14.89
CA GLU A 58 -4.89 -7.71 15.33
C GLU A 58 -5.22 -6.53 14.40
N ALA A 59 -5.21 -6.74 13.09
CA ALA A 59 -5.58 -5.71 12.11
C ALA A 59 -7.04 -5.25 12.24
N ILE A 60 -7.97 -6.18 12.47
CA ILE A 60 -9.39 -5.86 12.69
C ILE A 60 -9.59 -5.08 14.00
N ILE A 61 -8.87 -5.42 15.07
CA ILE A 61 -8.91 -4.65 16.33
C ILE A 61 -8.40 -3.21 16.11
N ILE A 62 -7.31 -3.03 15.37
CA ILE A 62 -6.79 -1.70 15.02
C ILE A 62 -7.82 -0.89 14.23
N LEU A 63 -8.45 -1.50 13.22
CA LEU A 63 -9.51 -0.86 12.44
C LEU A 63 -10.70 -0.47 13.33
N TYR A 64 -11.16 -1.42 14.16
CA TYR A 64 -12.29 -1.23 15.07
C TYR A 64 -12.05 -0.02 16.00
N ASN A 65 -10.89 0.01 16.66
CA ASN A 65 -10.53 1.09 17.57
C ASN A 65 -10.46 2.44 16.86
N LYS A 66 -9.80 2.52 15.69
CA LYS A 66 -9.72 3.76 14.93
C LYS A 66 -11.09 4.31 14.55
N VAL A 67 -11.98 3.46 14.04
CA VAL A 67 -13.36 3.84 13.71
C VAL A 67 -14.10 4.34 14.95
N LYS A 68 -13.98 3.64 16.08
CA LYS A 68 -14.62 4.04 17.35
C LYS A 68 -14.11 5.35 17.92
N THR A 69 -12.82 5.64 17.76
CA THR A 69 -12.22 6.90 18.24
C THR A 69 -12.56 8.10 17.37
N GLY A 70 -13.18 7.90 16.20
CA GLY A 70 -13.50 8.98 15.25
C GLY A 70 -12.30 9.46 14.42
N ASP A 71 -11.08 8.97 14.70
CA ASP A 71 -9.84 9.27 13.97
C ASP A 71 -9.66 8.37 12.71
N PHE A 72 -10.77 8.06 12.04
CA PHE A 72 -10.75 7.20 10.86
C PHE A 72 -11.26 7.94 9.64
N GLU A 73 -10.32 8.31 8.77
CA GLU A 73 -10.61 8.80 7.42
C GLU A 73 -10.19 7.73 6.41
N LEU A 74 -11.14 7.27 5.60
CA LEU A 74 -10.89 6.24 4.62
C LEU A 74 -10.37 6.86 3.31
N SER A 75 -9.06 6.92 3.15
CA SER A 75 -8.40 7.49 1.96
C SER A 75 -8.20 6.49 0.80
N SER A 76 -8.60 5.23 0.97
CA SER A 76 -8.46 4.13 0.01
C SER A 76 -9.56 3.09 0.25
N LYS A 77 -9.80 2.15 -0.66
CA LYS A 77 -10.74 1.04 -0.40
C LYS A 77 -10.39 0.30 0.90
N LEU A 78 -11.40 -0.14 1.66
CA LEU A 78 -11.20 -0.76 2.97
C LEU A 78 -10.35 -2.04 2.89
N LYS A 79 -10.54 -2.84 1.83
CA LYS A 79 -9.70 -4.01 1.52
C LYS A 79 -8.20 -3.65 1.51
N THR A 80 -7.83 -2.58 0.81
CA THR A 80 -6.44 -2.09 0.72
C THR A 80 -5.90 -1.61 2.06
N TYR A 81 -6.74 -0.92 2.83
CA TYR A 81 -6.37 -0.44 4.15
C TYR A 81 -6.06 -1.60 5.12
N ILE A 82 -6.95 -2.60 5.16
CA ILE A 82 -6.77 -3.81 5.99
C ILE A 82 -5.52 -4.58 5.57
N TYR A 83 -5.33 -4.78 4.26
CA TYR A 83 -4.13 -5.44 3.73
C TYR A 83 -2.84 -4.73 4.17
N SER A 84 -2.83 -3.39 4.09
CA SER A 84 -1.68 -2.57 4.48
C SER A 84 -1.36 -2.65 5.97
N ILE A 85 -2.37 -2.79 6.84
CA ILE A 85 -2.14 -3.05 8.27
C ILE A 85 -1.52 -4.44 8.45
N CYS A 86 -2.12 -5.47 7.86
CA CYS A 86 -1.64 -6.86 7.98
C CYS A 86 -0.19 -6.99 7.51
N ARG A 87 0.16 -6.39 6.37
CA ARG A 87 1.52 -6.37 5.83
C ARG A 87 2.52 -5.72 6.78
N ARG A 88 2.16 -4.59 7.39
CA ARG A 88 3.03 -3.91 8.38
C ARG A 88 3.22 -4.74 9.65
N LEU A 89 2.14 -5.32 10.17
CA LEU A 89 2.21 -6.22 11.32
C LEU A 89 3.10 -7.43 11.03
N TRP A 90 2.95 -8.03 9.85
CA TRP A 90 3.73 -9.18 9.47
C TRP A 90 5.22 -8.87 9.26
N LEU A 91 5.54 -7.78 8.57
CA LEU A 91 6.93 -7.31 8.44
C LEU A 91 7.61 -7.12 9.79
N LYS A 92 6.89 -6.54 10.75
CA LYS A 92 7.38 -6.36 12.12
C LYS A 92 7.66 -7.71 12.78
N ARG A 93 6.75 -8.69 12.65
CA ARG A 93 6.95 -10.06 13.19
C ARG A 93 8.13 -10.77 12.51
N LEU A 94 8.23 -10.74 11.18
CA LEU A 94 9.36 -11.31 10.44
C LEU A 94 10.71 -10.74 10.88
N SER A 95 10.77 -9.43 11.08
CA SER A 95 11.98 -8.78 11.60
C SER A 95 12.33 -9.26 13.01
N GLN A 96 11.34 -9.45 13.89
CA GLN A 96 11.56 -9.95 15.26
C GLN A 96 11.99 -11.43 15.28
N MET A 97 11.56 -12.21 14.31
CA MET A 97 11.90 -13.63 14.18
C MET A 97 13.21 -13.87 13.41
N ASN A 98 13.90 -12.81 12.94
CA ASN A 98 15.05 -12.90 12.02
C ASN A 98 14.74 -13.69 10.73
N ARG A 99 13.49 -13.63 10.26
CA ARG A 99 13.00 -14.31 9.04
C ARG A 99 12.78 -13.34 7.87
N TYR A 100 13.19 -12.07 8.02
CA TYR A 100 13.00 -11.07 6.98
C TYR A 100 14.09 -11.19 5.89
N GLY A 101 13.69 -11.62 4.70
CA GLY A 101 14.56 -11.81 3.54
C GLY A 101 14.63 -10.61 2.58
N GLY A 102 14.15 -9.43 2.97
CA GLY A 102 14.14 -8.21 2.15
C GLY A 102 12.87 -8.07 1.30
N ASP A 103 12.58 -9.02 0.43
CA ASP A 103 11.39 -8.96 -0.44
C ASP A 103 10.21 -9.77 0.12
N ILE A 104 9.03 -9.12 0.15
CA ILE A 104 7.74 -9.77 0.41
C ILE A 104 7.02 -9.96 -0.92
N LYS A 105 6.53 -11.17 -1.16
CA LYS A 105 5.60 -11.49 -2.24
C LYS A 105 4.23 -10.95 -1.88
N ASP A 106 3.95 -9.73 -2.33
CA ASP A 106 2.63 -9.13 -2.19
C ASP A 106 1.60 -9.87 -3.05
N PHE A 107 0.34 -9.83 -2.62
CA PHE A 107 -0.79 -10.35 -3.36
C PHE A 107 -1.03 -9.46 -4.59
N GLN A 108 -0.48 -9.86 -5.74
CA GLN A 108 -0.94 -9.37 -7.03
C GLN A 108 -2.25 -10.08 -7.37
N GLU A 109 -3.29 -9.28 -7.53
CA GLU A 109 -4.68 -9.70 -7.67
C GLU A 109 -4.91 -10.72 -8.80
N TYR A 110 -5.39 -11.92 -8.42
CA TYR A 110 -6.45 -12.57 -9.17
C TYR A 110 -7.76 -11.87 -8.75
N LEU A 111 -8.03 -10.73 -9.37
CA LEU A 111 -9.35 -10.09 -9.33
C LEU A 111 -10.24 -10.84 -10.31
N THR A 112 -11.20 -11.59 -9.81
CA THR A 112 -12.34 -11.97 -10.65
C THR A 112 -13.31 -10.80 -10.72
N VAL A 113 -13.27 -10.11 -11.87
CA VAL A 113 -14.43 -9.68 -12.69
C VAL A 113 -15.56 -8.97 -11.93
N ASP A 114 -15.44 -7.65 -11.75
CA ASP A 114 -16.58 -6.72 -11.96
C ASP A 114 -16.22 -5.22 -11.93
N ASP A 115 -14.95 -4.85 -11.70
CA ASP A 115 -14.56 -3.44 -11.43
C ASP A 115 -13.28 -3.00 -12.17
N GLU A 116 -12.93 -3.69 -13.26
CA GLU A 116 -11.63 -3.54 -13.95
C GLU A 116 -11.57 -2.38 -14.96
N THR A 117 -12.69 -1.83 -15.40
CA THR A 117 -12.67 -0.83 -16.47
C THR A 117 -12.33 0.58 -15.97
N GLU A 118 -12.68 0.94 -14.74
CA GLU A 118 -12.44 2.31 -14.22
C GLU A 118 -11.11 2.45 -13.47
N LYS A 119 -10.68 1.42 -12.70
CA LYS A 119 -9.44 1.48 -11.91
C LYS A 119 -8.16 1.30 -12.71
N ASN A 120 -8.20 0.54 -13.81
CA ASN A 120 -7.07 0.46 -14.74
C ASN A 120 -6.84 1.82 -15.39
N ASN A 121 -7.92 2.51 -15.79
CA ASN A 121 -7.83 3.85 -16.35
C ASN A 121 -7.17 4.84 -15.38
N GLU A 122 -7.56 4.87 -14.10
CA GLU A 122 -6.93 5.80 -13.15
C GLU A 122 -5.44 5.52 -12.92
N ARG A 123 -5.04 4.25 -12.77
CA ARG A 123 -3.62 3.90 -12.61
C ARG A 123 -2.82 4.23 -13.87
N ASP A 124 -3.35 3.92 -15.04
CA ASP A 124 -2.72 4.24 -16.32
C ASP A 124 -2.62 5.76 -16.55
N ILE A 125 -3.66 6.52 -16.16
CA ILE A 125 -3.64 7.99 -16.17
C ILE A 125 -2.54 8.51 -15.25
N GLN A 126 -2.45 8.03 -14.00
CA GLN A 126 -1.41 8.47 -13.06
C GLN A 126 0.00 8.07 -13.54
N PHE A 127 0.15 6.89 -14.14
CA PHE A 127 1.42 6.44 -14.70
C PHE A 127 1.85 7.30 -15.90
N ASN A 128 0.92 7.62 -16.79
CA ASN A 128 1.16 8.54 -17.91
C ASN A 128 1.52 9.95 -17.41
N LYS A 129 0.77 10.49 -16.44
CA LYS A 129 1.09 11.78 -15.80
C LYS A 129 2.49 11.79 -15.16
N MET A 130 2.89 10.69 -14.51
CA MET A 130 4.25 10.56 -13.96
C MET A 130 5.31 10.55 -15.08
N GLY A 131 5.06 9.81 -16.16
CA GLY A 131 5.93 9.78 -17.33
C GLY A 131 6.10 11.16 -17.97
N GLU A 132 5.04 11.95 -18.08
CA GLU A 132 5.09 13.34 -18.57
C GLU A 132 5.81 14.26 -17.60
N ALA A 133 5.55 14.15 -16.30
CA ALA A 133 6.22 14.95 -15.28
C ALA A 133 7.74 14.68 -15.26
N LEU A 134 8.17 13.43 -15.45
CA LEU A 134 9.59 13.06 -15.59
C LEU A 134 10.21 13.63 -16.87
N LYS A 135 9.48 13.65 -17.99
CA LYS A 135 9.94 14.31 -19.23
C LYS A 135 10.13 15.82 -19.02
N LEU A 136 9.18 16.48 -18.37
CA LEU A 136 9.26 17.92 -18.07
C LEU A 136 10.31 18.28 -17.01
N LEU A 137 10.66 17.33 -16.14
CA LEU A 137 11.69 17.53 -15.11
C LEU A 137 13.06 17.84 -15.73
N GLY A 138 13.36 17.18 -16.86
CA GLY A 138 14.58 17.35 -17.65
C GLY A 138 15.85 16.87 -16.96
N GLU A 139 16.96 16.88 -17.71
CA GLU A 139 18.29 16.56 -17.18
C GLU A 139 18.91 17.74 -16.42
N PRO A 140 19.76 17.50 -15.40
CA PRO A 140 20.18 16.19 -14.86
C PRO A 140 19.18 15.56 -13.89
N CYS A 141 18.09 16.24 -13.58
CA CYS A 141 17.18 15.83 -12.49
C CYS A 141 16.43 14.54 -12.77
N LYS A 142 16.04 14.29 -14.03
CA LYS A 142 15.39 13.05 -14.44
C LYS A 142 16.31 11.85 -14.17
N THR A 143 17.54 11.86 -14.70
CA THR A 143 18.48 10.76 -14.50
C THR A 143 18.80 10.54 -13.02
N ILE A 144 18.99 11.60 -12.21
CA ILE A 144 19.21 11.47 -10.76
C ILE A 144 18.05 10.75 -10.05
N ILE A 145 16.80 11.00 -10.46
CA ILE A 145 15.61 10.36 -9.90
C ILE A 145 15.51 8.91 -10.36
N GLU A 146 15.70 8.64 -11.65
CA GLU A 146 15.67 7.29 -12.21
C GLU A 146 16.79 6.42 -11.61
N ASP A 147 18.01 6.93 -11.52
CA ASP A 147 19.12 6.17 -10.97
C ASP A 147 18.94 5.81 -9.51
N PHE A 148 18.39 6.72 -8.70
CA PHE A 148 18.16 6.43 -7.29
C PHE A 148 16.96 5.52 -7.05
N TYR A 149 15.82 5.75 -7.72
CA TYR A 149 14.56 5.06 -7.40
C TYR A 149 14.26 3.85 -8.30
N ILE A 150 14.82 3.80 -9.51
CA ILE A 150 14.59 2.70 -10.48
C ILE A 150 15.82 1.80 -10.54
N ASN A 151 17.02 2.39 -10.70
CA ASN A 151 18.25 1.63 -10.85
C ASN A 151 18.94 1.30 -9.50
N ASN A 152 18.37 1.75 -8.37
CA ASN A 152 18.89 1.54 -7.01
C ASN A 152 20.36 1.94 -6.81
N ARG A 153 20.86 2.94 -7.55
CA ARG A 153 22.23 3.45 -7.38
C ARG A 153 22.37 4.22 -6.08
N SER A 154 23.52 4.06 -5.43
CA SER A 154 23.88 4.80 -4.24
C SER A 154 24.16 6.28 -4.55
N MET A 155 24.03 7.14 -3.54
CA MET A 155 24.38 8.57 -3.67
C MET A 155 25.87 8.80 -3.91
N LYS A 156 26.73 7.81 -3.65
CA LYS A 156 28.16 7.88 -3.98
C LYS A 156 28.37 7.68 -5.48
N GLU A 157 27.76 6.66 -6.06
CA GLU A 157 27.81 6.39 -7.51
C GLU A 157 27.22 7.55 -8.30
N ILE A 158 26.07 8.08 -7.88
CA ILE A 158 25.44 9.27 -8.50
C ILE A 158 26.31 10.52 -8.30
N CYS A 159 27.04 10.63 -7.20
CA CYS A 159 27.97 11.74 -6.99
C CYS A 159 29.13 11.70 -8.00
N GLU A 160 29.72 10.53 -8.21
CA GLU A 160 30.83 10.31 -9.14
C GLU A 160 30.41 10.55 -10.58
N GLU A 161 29.24 10.01 -10.97
CA GLU A 161 28.70 10.13 -12.33
C GLU A 161 28.39 11.57 -12.74
N PHE A 162 27.84 12.36 -11.82
CA PHE A 162 27.46 13.76 -12.09
C PHE A 162 28.54 14.78 -11.69
N GLY A 163 29.69 14.32 -11.17
CA GLY A 163 30.80 15.19 -10.77
C GLY A 163 30.49 16.11 -9.57
N TYR A 164 29.64 15.67 -8.65
CA TYR A 164 29.41 16.41 -7.41
C TYR A 164 30.62 16.30 -6.48
N THR A 165 30.86 17.33 -5.66
CA THR A 165 32.01 17.37 -4.73
C THR A 165 31.92 16.31 -3.63
N ASN A 166 30.70 15.93 -3.23
CA ASN A 166 30.46 14.87 -2.25
C ASN A 166 29.01 14.36 -2.35
N ALA A 167 28.75 13.21 -1.73
CA ALA A 167 27.45 12.55 -1.76
C ALA A 167 26.33 13.38 -1.11
N ASP A 168 26.64 14.31 -0.21
CA ASP A 168 25.63 15.17 0.42
C ASP A 168 25.13 16.27 -0.52
N ASN A 169 25.99 16.76 -1.41
CA ASN A 169 25.59 17.62 -2.52
C ASN A 169 24.66 16.87 -3.49
N ALA A 170 24.97 15.61 -3.82
CA ALA A 170 24.10 14.76 -4.63
C ALA A 170 22.74 14.50 -3.97
N LYS A 171 22.69 14.23 -2.65
CA LYS A 171 21.44 14.10 -1.89
C LYS A 171 20.62 15.39 -1.92
N THR A 172 21.27 16.54 -1.72
CA THR A 172 20.61 17.85 -1.73
C THR A 172 20.03 18.14 -3.11
N GLN A 173 20.76 17.81 -4.17
CA GLN A 173 20.29 17.96 -5.54
C GLN A 173 19.12 17.03 -5.84
N LYS A 174 19.20 15.75 -5.45
CA LYS A 174 18.08 14.80 -5.56
C LYS A 174 16.84 15.34 -4.86
N TYR A 175 16.98 15.88 -3.65
CA TYR A 175 15.86 16.48 -2.93
C TYR A 175 15.22 17.63 -3.72
N LYS A 176 16.02 18.55 -4.27
CA LYS A 176 15.52 19.65 -5.12
C LYS A 176 14.80 19.13 -6.37
N CYS A 177 15.37 18.12 -7.04
CA CYS A 177 14.76 17.47 -8.20
C CYS A 177 13.41 16.81 -7.84
N LEU A 178 13.33 16.13 -6.69
CA LEU A 178 12.09 15.52 -6.20
C LEU A 178 11.02 16.57 -5.90
N GLN A 179 11.37 17.70 -5.29
CA GLN A 179 10.41 18.80 -5.06
C GLN A 179 9.89 19.39 -6.37
N ARG A 180 10.74 19.52 -7.40
CA ARG A 180 10.32 19.96 -8.73
C ARG A 180 9.40 18.94 -9.40
N LEU A 181 9.74 17.65 -9.34
CA LEU A 181 8.90 16.58 -9.87
C LEU A 181 7.52 16.57 -9.23
N LYS A 182 7.47 16.71 -7.89
CA LYS A 182 6.22 16.83 -7.15
C LYS A 182 5.35 17.98 -7.66
N LYS A 183 5.94 19.16 -7.89
CA LYS A 183 5.21 20.31 -8.45
C LYS A 183 4.68 20.01 -9.84
N LEU A 184 5.49 19.44 -10.74
CA LEU A 184 5.08 19.10 -12.10
C LEU A 184 3.93 18.08 -12.11
N PHE A 185 4.03 17.04 -11.27
CA PHE A 185 3.02 16.00 -11.18
C PHE A 185 1.66 16.53 -10.68
N PHE A 186 1.65 17.40 -9.66
CA PHE A 186 0.40 17.94 -9.10
C PHE A 186 -0.13 19.21 -9.81
N GLN A 187 0.65 19.82 -10.71
CA GLN A 187 0.22 21.01 -11.48
C GLN A 187 -0.39 20.66 -12.84
N GLN A 188 -0.23 19.42 -13.33
CA GLN A 188 -0.90 18.93 -14.54
C GLN A 188 -2.36 18.58 -14.22
N LYS A 189 -3.28 19.52 -14.53
CA LYS A 189 -4.73 19.27 -14.54
C LYS A 189 -5.07 18.19 -15.56
#